data_AF-A0A8C1MVJ9-F1
#
_entry.id   AF-A0A8C1MVJ9-F1
#
_cell.length_a   1.000
_cell.length_b   1.000
_cell.length_c   1.000
_cell.angle_alpha   90.00
_cell.angle_beta   90.00
_cell.angle_gamma   90.00
#
_symmetry.space_group_name_H-M   'P 1'
#
loop_
_entity.id
_entity.type
_entity.pdbx_description
1 polymer ?
#
loop_
_entity_poly.entity_id
_entity_poly.type
_entity_poly.pdbx_seq_one_letter_code
_entity_poly.pdbx_strand_id
1 'polypeptide(L)'
;MRLHQGILQEGYNQYHANKHDEHSNPHGIINLGTSENKLCFDLLQKRLMRPDMLHIEPAFLQYPDWKGHSFFHFSVLMFLDAILIPSPFYGVITEDVSLYSSVKLYHVPLYSQVPTGSDVRPFQLTVEKLENSLKEAKKEGLNIKALILLNPHNPLGEVYSSEELISFLQFAKMHKLHVIVDEIYMLSVFNEADTFRSVLSLDGLPDPQRTHVMWGVSKDFAMAGMRVGMVYSENRDLVQALDQLGCFHGVPGPTQYLMAQLLRDRDWLNSEFLPENRHRLREAHSFMIEELKKLDIPFLHRSAGFFIWADLSKYLKEKTFAEELSLWRCFLKHKVLLSCGQAFSCVSPGWFRIIFTDRLHKLQLGLTITLIHISVPVFL
;
A
#
# COMPACT_ATOMS: atom_id res chain seq x y z
N MET A 1 -11.67 20.00 9.01
CA MET A 1 -10.66 18.94 8.78
C MET A 1 -10.74 18.46 7.34
N ARG A 2 -9.87 18.98 6.46
CA ARG A 2 -9.71 18.57 5.03
C ARG A 2 -8.21 18.54 4.64
N LEU A 3 -7.30 18.47 5.62
CA LEU A 3 -5.89 18.83 5.42
C LEU A 3 -5.03 17.75 4.73
N HIS A 4 -5.58 16.58 4.38
CA HIS A 4 -4.81 15.43 3.86
C HIS A 4 -5.32 14.89 2.51
N GLN A 5 -6.52 15.27 2.08
CA GLN A 5 -7.12 14.76 0.83
C GLN A 5 -6.39 15.32 -0.38
N GLY A 6 -6.04 14.45 -1.33
CA GLY A 6 -5.45 14.84 -2.60
C GLY A 6 -3.94 15.11 -2.61
N ILE A 7 -3.18 14.93 -1.52
CA ILE A 7 -1.71 15.13 -1.54
C ILE A 7 -1.03 14.14 -2.49
N LEU A 8 -1.34 12.84 -2.34
CA LEU A 8 -0.84 11.79 -3.26
C LEU A 8 -1.21 12.14 -4.70
N GLN A 9 -2.38 12.72 -4.85
CA GLN A 9 -2.97 12.97 -6.13
C GLN A 9 -2.38 14.18 -6.86
N GLU A 10 -2.15 15.27 -6.13
CA GLU A 10 -1.40 16.43 -6.58
C GLU A 10 -0.02 16.01 -7.07
N GLY A 11 0.71 15.22 -6.27
CA GLY A 11 2.02 14.70 -6.64
C GLY A 11 1.99 13.85 -7.91
N TYR A 12 1.02 12.93 -8.02
CA TYR A 12 0.85 12.07 -9.19
C TYR A 12 0.52 12.86 -10.47
N ASN A 13 -0.32 13.90 -10.37
CA ASN A 13 -0.62 14.78 -11.50
C ASN A 13 0.60 15.53 -12.01
N GLN A 14 1.37 16.12 -11.09
CA GLN A 14 2.59 16.84 -11.47
C GLN A 14 3.61 15.89 -12.11
N TYR A 15 3.76 14.69 -11.54
CA TYR A 15 4.59 13.65 -12.14
C TYR A 15 4.17 13.31 -13.57
N HIS A 16 2.88 13.04 -13.82
CA HIS A 16 2.40 12.72 -15.17
C HIS A 16 2.59 13.85 -16.17
N ALA A 17 2.39 15.10 -15.74
CA ALA A 17 2.62 16.26 -16.58
C ALA A 17 4.11 16.49 -16.94
N ASN A 18 5.04 15.90 -16.18
CA ASN A 18 6.47 16.11 -16.36
C ASN A 18 7.27 14.84 -16.01
N LYS A 19 6.93 13.71 -16.60
CA LYS A 19 7.53 12.40 -16.30
C LYS A 19 9.00 12.36 -16.73
N HIS A 20 9.88 11.91 -15.84
CA HIS A 20 11.28 11.64 -16.20
C HIS A 20 11.38 10.50 -17.23
N ASP A 21 12.13 10.76 -18.29
CA ASP A 21 12.53 9.78 -19.31
C ASP A 21 13.98 10.03 -19.72
N GLU A 22 14.77 8.96 -19.83
CA GLU A 22 16.23 9.04 -20.04
C GLU A 22 16.59 9.77 -21.35
N HIS A 23 15.73 9.69 -22.36
CA HIS A 23 16.00 10.22 -23.70
C HIS A 23 15.18 11.47 -24.02
N SER A 24 13.89 11.47 -23.69
CA SER A 24 12.95 12.53 -24.08
C SER A 24 12.74 13.59 -23.01
N ASN A 25 12.97 13.28 -21.72
CA ASN A 25 12.80 14.25 -20.64
C ASN A 25 13.70 13.94 -19.42
N PRO A 26 15.04 14.09 -19.56
CA PRO A 26 15.99 13.71 -18.51
C PRO A 26 15.88 14.59 -17.25
N HIS A 27 15.23 15.76 -17.35
CA HIS A 27 14.98 16.68 -16.23
C HIS A 27 13.55 16.57 -15.67
N GLY A 28 12.80 15.56 -16.08
CA GLY A 28 11.47 15.27 -15.54
C GLY A 28 11.52 14.75 -14.11
N ILE A 29 10.33 14.61 -13.52
CA ILE A 29 10.11 14.13 -12.16
C ILE A 29 10.35 12.62 -12.09
N ILE A 30 11.24 12.22 -11.18
CA ILE A 30 11.50 10.83 -10.82
C ILE A 30 10.44 10.40 -9.81
N ASN A 31 9.78 9.28 -10.07
CA ASN A 31 8.67 8.80 -9.25
C ASN A 31 9.14 7.72 -8.28
N LEU A 32 9.37 8.13 -7.03
CA LEU A 32 9.63 7.26 -5.89
C LEU A 32 8.45 7.27 -4.90
N GLY A 33 7.26 7.66 -5.35
CA GLY A 33 6.05 7.79 -4.52
C GLY A 33 4.92 6.84 -4.90
N THR A 34 4.90 6.33 -6.14
CA THR A 34 3.86 5.42 -6.61
C THR A 34 4.28 3.97 -6.44
N SER A 35 3.53 3.21 -5.64
CA SER A 35 3.83 1.81 -5.35
C SER A 35 3.54 0.92 -6.57
N GLU A 36 4.51 0.80 -7.47
CA GLU A 36 4.48 -0.06 -8.67
C GLU A 36 5.75 -0.91 -8.71
N ASN A 37 5.61 -2.20 -9.00
CA ASN A 37 6.76 -3.08 -9.12
C ASN A 37 7.28 -3.13 -10.56
N LYS A 38 8.27 -2.31 -10.89
CA LYS A 38 8.84 -2.27 -12.25
C LYS A 38 9.99 -3.25 -12.43
N LEU A 39 10.34 -4.00 -11.39
CA LEU A 39 11.53 -4.86 -11.38
C LEU A 39 11.36 -6.09 -12.25
N CYS A 40 10.14 -6.56 -12.51
CA CYS A 40 9.87 -7.81 -13.23
C CYS A 40 9.10 -7.62 -14.55
N PHE A 41 9.08 -6.39 -15.09
CA PHE A 41 8.37 -6.10 -16.35
C PHE A 41 8.93 -6.88 -17.54
N ASP A 42 10.24 -7.16 -17.58
CA ASP A 42 10.86 -7.99 -18.61
C ASP A 42 10.38 -9.45 -18.57
N LEU A 43 10.23 -10.03 -17.37
CA LEU A 43 9.70 -11.39 -17.19
C LEU A 43 8.24 -11.46 -17.63
N LEU A 44 7.44 -10.49 -17.18
CA LEU A 44 6.04 -10.39 -17.56
C LEU A 44 5.90 -10.19 -19.06
N GLN A 45 6.64 -9.24 -19.66
CA GLN A 45 6.62 -9.02 -21.10
C GLN A 45 6.96 -10.29 -21.88
N LYS A 46 8.03 -11.01 -21.50
CA LYS A 46 8.37 -12.30 -22.13
C LYS A 46 7.24 -13.32 -22.01
N ARG A 47 6.59 -13.41 -20.84
CA ARG A 47 5.49 -14.36 -20.60
C ARG A 47 4.21 -14.00 -21.34
N LEU A 48 3.87 -12.72 -21.38
CA LEU A 48 2.66 -12.18 -22.00
C LEU A 48 2.73 -12.17 -23.54
N MET A 49 3.92 -12.28 -24.13
CA MET A 49 4.12 -12.37 -25.59
C MET A 49 4.16 -13.81 -26.11
N ARG A 50 3.95 -14.83 -25.26
CA ARG A 50 3.89 -16.22 -25.70
C ARG A 50 2.60 -16.50 -26.50
N PRO A 51 2.60 -17.47 -27.45
CA PRO A 51 1.46 -17.71 -28.35
C PRO A 51 0.14 -18.12 -27.65
N ASP A 52 0.22 -18.61 -26.40
CA ASP A 52 -0.94 -18.95 -25.56
C ASP A 52 -1.65 -17.71 -24.97
N MET A 53 -1.06 -16.51 -25.14
CA MET A 53 -1.55 -15.23 -24.63
C MET A 53 -2.13 -14.35 -25.74
N LEU A 54 -3.07 -13.46 -25.38
CA LEU A 54 -3.48 -12.35 -26.24
C LEU A 54 -2.39 -11.26 -26.23
N HIS A 55 -2.29 -10.47 -27.29
CA HIS A 55 -1.35 -9.34 -27.36
C HIS A 55 -1.65 -8.31 -26.26
N ILE A 56 -0.65 -7.96 -25.44
CA ILE A 56 -0.76 -6.98 -24.35
C ILE A 56 0.29 -5.88 -24.53
N GLU A 57 -0.16 -4.62 -24.48
CA GLU A 57 0.73 -3.46 -24.48
C GLU A 57 1.30 -3.16 -23.08
N PRO A 58 2.54 -2.65 -22.95
CA PRO A 58 3.13 -2.30 -21.65
C PRO A 58 2.32 -1.31 -20.80
N ALA A 59 1.45 -0.49 -21.43
CA ALA A 59 0.55 0.44 -20.73
C ALA A 59 -0.41 -0.28 -19.77
N PHE A 60 -0.76 -1.55 -20.03
CA PHE A 60 -1.61 -2.35 -19.14
C PHE A 60 -0.90 -2.81 -17.86
N LEU A 61 0.42 -2.62 -17.74
CA LEU A 61 1.18 -2.95 -16.53
C LEU A 61 1.20 -1.79 -15.51
N GLN A 62 1.07 -0.55 -15.98
CA GLN A 62 1.15 0.67 -15.16
C GLN A 62 -0.24 1.19 -14.78
N TYR A 63 -0.32 1.99 -13.73
CA TYR A 63 -1.54 2.73 -13.46
C TYR A 63 -1.83 3.72 -14.61
N PRO A 64 -3.06 3.74 -15.18
CA PRO A 64 -3.44 4.76 -16.16
C PRO A 64 -3.57 6.16 -15.51
N ASP A 65 -3.93 7.17 -16.31
CA ASP A 65 -4.44 8.43 -15.76
C ASP A 65 -5.66 8.08 -14.88
N TRP A 66 -5.47 8.24 -13.58
CA TRP A 66 -6.41 8.06 -12.47
C TRP A 66 -7.73 8.82 -12.61
N LYS A 67 -7.88 9.65 -13.65
CA LYS A 67 -9.17 10.16 -14.13
C LYS A 67 -10.02 9.03 -14.72
N GLY A 68 -10.40 8.07 -13.89
CA GLY A 68 -11.60 7.28 -14.14
C GLY A 68 -12.78 8.23 -14.32
N HIS A 69 -13.72 7.88 -15.20
CA HIS A 69 -14.92 8.67 -15.45
C HIS A 69 -15.61 9.01 -14.12
N SER A 70 -15.72 10.30 -13.81
CA SER A 70 -16.27 10.87 -12.57
C SER A 70 -17.79 10.69 -12.42
N PHE A 71 -18.39 9.92 -13.31
CA PHE A 71 -19.82 9.74 -13.41
C PHE A 71 -20.08 8.23 -13.48
N PHE A 72 -21.13 7.81 -12.80
CA PHE A 72 -21.46 6.44 -12.40
C PHE A 72 -20.87 6.03 -11.05
N HIS A 73 -21.51 5.05 -10.42
CA HIS A 73 -21.11 4.34 -9.19
C HIS A 73 -21.91 4.73 -7.95
N PHE A 74 -23.19 4.35 -8.01
CA PHE A 74 -24.08 4.14 -6.87
C PHE A 74 -24.12 2.64 -6.59
N SER A 75 -24.29 2.25 -5.33
CA SER A 75 -24.49 0.87 -4.84
C SER A 75 -23.19 0.15 -4.44
N VAL A 76 -22.64 0.49 -3.28
CA VAL A 76 -22.54 -0.44 -2.14
C VAL A 76 -21.67 0.19 -1.08
N LEU A 77 -22.33 0.55 0.02
CA LEU A 77 -21.85 0.66 1.40
C LEU A 77 -23.02 1.17 2.28
N MET A 78 -24.25 0.75 1.97
CA MET A 78 -25.34 0.85 2.92
C MET A 78 -25.12 -0.28 3.94
N PHE A 79 -25.17 0.03 5.24
CA PHE A 79 -25.15 -0.86 6.43
C PHE A 79 -24.00 -0.63 7.42
N LEU A 80 -22.97 0.16 7.10
CA LEU A 80 -21.90 0.49 8.05
C LEU A 80 -21.97 1.97 8.45
N ASP A 81 -21.89 2.25 9.76
CA ASP A 81 -21.79 3.64 10.23
C ASP A 81 -20.31 4.08 10.27
N ALA A 82 -19.43 3.18 10.72
CA ALA A 82 -17.98 3.41 10.75
C ALA A 82 -17.16 2.11 10.72
N ILE A 83 -15.90 2.24 10.28
CA ILE A 83 -14.90 1.16 10.17
C ILE A 83 -13.65 1.56 10.92
N LEU A 84 -13.11 0.67 11.77
CA LEU A 84 -11.80 0.84 12.40
C LEU A 84 -10.68 0.55 11.40
N ILE A 85 -9.66 1.39 11.39
CA ILE A 85 -8.45 1.18 10.57
C ILE A 85 -7.21 1.69 11.30
N PRO A 86 -6.14 0.90 11.44
CA PRO A 86 -4.87 1.38 11.98
C PRO A 86 -4.25 2.49 11.13
N SER A 87 -3.68 3.53 11.75
CA SER A 87 -3.00 4.63 11.05
C SER A 87 -1.52 4.70 11.44
N PRO A 88 -0.58 4.87 10.49
CA PRO A 88 -0.79 5.23 9.08
C PRO A 88 -1.37 4.09 8.23
N PHE A 89 -2.08 4.42 7.15
CA PHE A 89 -2.61 3.46 6.18
C PHE A 89 -2.59 4.05 4.76
N TYR A 90 -2.81 3.23 3.74
CA TYR A 90 -2.90 3.72 2.35
C TYR A 90 -4.01 4.77 2.18
N GLY A 91 -3.61 6.04 2.02
CA GLY A 91 -4.53 7.19 2.08
C GLY A 91 -5.73 7.15 1.14
N VAL A 92 -5.59 6.48 -0.03
CA VAL A 92 -6.68 6.34 -1.02
C VAL A 92 -7.85 5.53 -0.47
N ILE A 93 -7.66 4.68 0.55
CA ILE A 93 -8.78 4.01 1.25
C ILE A 93 -9.77 5.05 1.81
N THR A 94 -9.28 6.22 2.25
CA THR A 94 -10.17 7.31 2.70
C THR A 94 -11.03 7.82 1.56
N GLU A 95 -10.44 7.99 0.38
CA GLU A 95 -11.13 8.46 -0.82
C GLU A 95 -12.13 7.38 -1.28
N ASP A 96 -11.69 6.12 -1.43
CA ASP A 96 -12.51 4.98 -1.84
C ASP A 96 -13.75 4.79 -0.94
N VAL A 97 -13.58 4.86 0.38
CA VAL A 97 -14.70 4.70 1.33
C VAL A 97 -15.61 5.92 1.32
N SER A 98 -15.07 7.14 1.30
CA SER A 98 -15.88 8.38 1.35
C SER A 98 -16.59 8.71 0.03
N LEU A 99 -16.07 8.24 -1.10
CA LEU A 99 -16.67 8.49 -2.42
C LEU A 99 -18.02 7.77 -2.58
N TYR A 100 -18.15 6.55 -2.05
CA TYR A 100 -19.29 5.68 -2.32
C TYR A 100 -20.20 5.45 -1.11
N SER A 101 -19.93 6.13 0.02
CA SER A 101 -20.65 5.87 1.25
C SER A 101 -20.64 7.00 2.26
N SER A 102 -21.59 6.95 3.20
CA SER A 102 -21.56 7.74 4.43
C SER A 102 -20.68 7.11 5.52
N VAL A 103 -19.97 6.02 5.22
CA VAL A 103 -19.14 5.29 6.17
C VAL A 103 -17.95 6.15 6.58
N LYS A 104 -17.72 6.25 7.88
CA LYS A 104 -16.56 6.96 8.42
C LYS A 104 -15.42 5.99 8.73
N LEU A 105 -14.20 6.37 8.41
CA LEU A 105 -13.00 5.70 8.93
C LEU A 105 -12.70 6.25 10.32
N TYR A 106 -12.58 5.37 11.30
CA TYR A 106 -12.12 5.69 12.65
C TYR A 106 -10.71 5.16 12.84
N HIS A 107 -9.75 6.07 13.02
CA HIS A 107 -8.34 5.72 13.02
C HIS A 107 -7.91 5.13 14.35
N VAL A 108 -7.12 4.06 14.30
CA VAL A 108 -6.42 3.47 15.45
C VAL A 108 -4.96 3.94 15.38
N PRO A 109 -4.56 4.98 16.14
CA PRO A 109 -3.27 5.62 15.95
C PRO A 109 -2.11 4.72 16.36
N LEU A 110 -1.17 4.50 15.44
CA LEU A 110 0.07 3.78 15.67
C LEU A 110 1.21 4.80 15.80
N TYR A 111 1.89 4.78 16.94
CA TYR A 111 2.96 5.74 17.25
C TYR A 111 4.33 5.18 16.89
N SER A 112 5.21 6.05 16.39
CA SER A 112 6.62 5.71 16.13
C SER A 112 7.44 5.55 17.40
N GLN A 113 7.11 6.34 18.43
CA GLN A 113 7.80 6.34 19.72
C GLN A 113 7.36 5.12 20.53
N VAL A 114 8.34 4.37 21.01
CA VAL A 114 8.14 3.21 21.89
C VAL A 114 8.76 3.51 23.26
N PRO A 115 8.09 3.16 24.38
CA PRO A 115 8.68 3.31 25.70
C PRO A 115 9.98 2.50 25.82
N THR A 116 11.01 3.11 26.41
CA THR A 116 12.30 2.46 26.65
C THR A 116 12.10 1.19 27.51
N GLY A 117 12.58 0.05 27.02
CA GLY A 117 12.46 -1.24 27.71
C GLY A 117 11.13 -1.97 27.52
N SER A 118 10.26 -1.50 26.61
CA SER A 118 9.08 -2.25 26.18
C SER A 118 9.39 -3.18 25.01
N ASP A 119 8.68 -4.31 24.92
CA ASP A 119 8.76 -5.25 23.79
C ASP A 119 7.95 -4.77 22.55
N VAL A 120 7.46 -3.52 22.59
CA VAL A 120 6.60 -2.96 21.55
C VAL A 120 7.43 -2.41 20.40
N ARG A 121 7.08 -2.77 19.16
CA ARG A 121 7.73 -2.27 17.95
C ARG A 121 7.16 -0.89 17.55
N PRO A 122 7.96 0.00 16.93
CA PRO A 122 7.43 1.23 16.34
C PRO A 122 6.27 0.93 15.40
N PHE A 123 5.19 1.69 15.53
CA PHE A 123 3.95 1.49 14.78
C PHE A 123 3.29 0.11 14.96
N GLN A 124 3.54 -0.62 16.05
CA GLN A 124 2.87 -1.91 16.26
C GLN A 124 1.39 -1.72 16.60
N LEU A 125 0.52 -2.48 15.93
CA LEU A 125 -0.88 -2.63 16.31
C LEU A 125 -0.99 -3.58 17.51
N THR A 126 -1.81 -3.21 18.49
CA THR A 126 -2.11 -4.07 19.65
C THR A 126 -3.62 -4.14 19.87
N VAL A 127 -4.09 -5.23 20.47
CA VAL A 127 -5.51 -5.37 20.86
C VAL A 127 -5.92 -4.24 21.82
N GLU A 128 -5.04 -3.79 22.70
CA GLU A 128 -5.31 -2.65 23.59
C GLU A 128 -5.63 -1.36 22.81
N LYS A 129 -4.87 -1.06 21.74
CA LYS A 129 -5.16 0.10 20.88
C LYS A 129 -6.52 -0.05 20.18
N LEU A 130 -6.85 -1.26 19.71
CA LEU A 130 -8.14 -1.55 19.11
C LEU A 130 -9.30 -1.36 20.10
N GLU A 131 -9.18 -1.87 21.32
CA GLU A 131 -10.18 -1.72 22.41
C GLU A 131 -10.38 -0.24 22.78
N ASN A 132 -9.28 0.49 22.98
CA ASN A 132 -9.32 1.91 23.33
C ASN A 132 -10.00 2.73 22.22
N SER A 133 -9.60 2.55 20.96
CA SER A 133 -10.22 3.25 19.83
C SER A 133 -11.69 2.88 19.63
N LEU A 134 -12.07 1.61 19.81
CA LEU A 134 -13.47 1.19 19.75
C LEU A 134 -14.31 1.85 20.86
N LYS A 135 -13.75 1.97 22.07
CA LYS A 135 -14.40 2.62 23.20
C LYS A 135 -14.60 4.12 22.96
N GLU A 136 -13.58 4.82 22.47
CA GLU A 136 -13.69 6.25 22.15
C GLU A 136 -14.68 6.49 20.99
N ALA A 137 -14.65 5.68 19.94
CA ALA A 137 -15.63 5.75 18.86
C ALA A 137 -17.08 5.60 19.36
N LYS A 138 -17.32 4.67 20.29
CA LYS A 138 -18.64 4.49 20.92
C LYS A 138 -19.08 5.72 21.74
N LYS A 139 -18.15 6.38 22.45
CA LYS A 139 -18.45 7.63 23.18
C LYS A 139 -18.80 8.78 22.24
N GLU A 140 -18.19 8.81 21.05
CA GLU A 140 -18.52 9.75 19.98
C GLU A 140 -19.84 9.42 19.26
N GLY A 141 -20.55 8.36 19.69
CA GLY A 141 -21.81 7.94 19.09
C GLY A 141 -21.65 7.16 17.78
N LEU A 142 -20.44 6.69 17.47
CA LEU A 142 -20.16 5.89 16.28
C LEU A 142 -20.38 4.41 16.55
N ASN A 143 -21.03 3.75 15.61
CA ASN A 143 -21.32 2.32 15.65
C ASN A 143 -20.37 1.60 14.69
N ILE A 144 -19.21 1.21 15.21
CA ILE A 144 -18.21 0.47 14.43
C ILE A 144 -18.79 -0.88 14.00
N LYS A 145 -18.69 -1.19 12.71
CA LYS A 145 -19.18 -2.46 12.14
C LYS A 145 -18.09 -3.34 11.54
N ALA A 146 -16.93 -2.77 11.22
CA ALA A 146 -15.83 -3.53 10.66
C ALA A 146 -14.46 -3.01 11.12
N LEU A 147 -13.44 -3.84 10.92
CA LEU A 147 -12.02 -3.56 11.08
C LEU A 147 -11.31 -3.86 9.74
N ILE A 148 -10.48 -2.94 9.26
CA ILE A 148 -9.57 -3.17 8.14
C ILE A 148 -8.18 -3.47 8.68
N LEU A 149 -7.58 -4.57 8.22
CA LEU A 149 -6.19 -4.94 8.47
C LEU A 149 -5.43 -4.96 7.14
N LEU A 150 -4.22 -4.41 7.11
CA LEU A 150 -3.34 -4.44 5.94
C LEU A 150 -2.18 -5.41 6.22
N ASN A 151 -2.08 -6.50 5.47
CA ASN A 151 -1.08 -7.55 5.73
C ASN A 151 -0.58 -8.22 4.44
N PRO A 152 0.62 -7.92 3.94
CA PRO A 152 1.60 -6.97 4.50
C PRO A 152 1.14 -5.51 4.47
N HIS A 153 1.61 -4.75 5.45
CA HIS A 153 1.10 -3.43 5.77
C HIS A 153 1.65 -2.32 4.85
N ASN A 154 0.78 -1.46 4.31
CA ASN A 154 1.15 -0.25 3.56
C ASN A 154 0.77 1.00 4.36
N PRO A 155 1.72 1.85 4.80
CA PRO A 155 3.07 2.05 4.23
C PRO A 155 4.24 1.43 5.03
N LEU A 156 3.97 0.68 6.09
CA LEU A 156 5.00 0.25 7.07
C LEU A 156 5.89 -0.91 6.61
N GLY A 157 5.40 -1.79 5.73
CA GLY A 157 6.07 -3.03 5.32
C GLY A 157 5.98 -4.15 6.37
N GLU A 158 5.27 -3.95 7.47
CA GLU A 158 5.08 -4.95 8.54
C GLU A 158 4.28 -6.15 8.02
N VAL A 159 4.67 -7.34 8.46
CA VAL A 159 3.90 -8.57 8.30
C VAL A 159 3.43 -8.97 9.70
N TYR A 160 2.12 -9.14 9.88
CA TYR A 160 1.60 -9.60 11.16
C TYR A 160 1.97 -11.05 11.42
N SER A 161 2.35 -11.36 12.66
CA SER A 161 2.51 -12.75 13.07
C SER A 161 1.15 -13.47 13.10
N SER A 162 1.18 -14.81 13.05
CA SER A 162 -0.05 -15.61 13.16
C SER A 162 -0.77 -15.34 14.49
N GLU A 163 -0.02 -15.18 15.58
CA GLU A 163 -0.51 -14.87 16.92
C GLU A 163 -1.16 -13.47 16.97
N GLU A 164 -0.51 -12.47 16.35
CA GLU A 164 -1.05 -11.12 16.24
C GLU A 164 -2.38 -11.12 15.46
N LEU A 165 -2.40 -11.75 14.27
CA LEU A 165 -3.62 -11.88 13.47
C LEU A 165 -4.76 -12.56 14.25
N ILE A 166 -4.49 -13.70 14.89
CA ILE A 166 -5.49 -14.41 15.70
C ILE A 166 -6.02 -13.50 16.81
N SER A 167 -5.15 -12.75 17.49
CA SER A 167 -5.57 -11.83 18.55
C SER A 167 -6.49 -10.72 18.03
N PHE A 168 -6.21 -10.16 16.85
CA PHE A 168 -7.06 -9.13 16.22
C PHE A 168 -8.40 -9.70 15.76
N LEU A 169 -8.42 -10.93 15.22
CA LEU A 169 -9.65 -11.61 14.83
C LEU A 169 -10.51 -12.00 16.04
N GLN A 170 -9.88 -12.40 17.16
CA GLN A 170 -10.59 -12.66 18.42
C GLN A 170 -11.23 -11.38 18.96
N PHE A 171 -10.50 -10.26 18.96
CA PHE A 171 -11.06 -8.94 19.27
C PHE A 171 -12.28 -8.64 18.39
N ALA A 172 -12.15 -8.79 17.07
CA ALA A 172 -13.26 -8.52 16.15
C ALA A 172 -14.48 -9.41 16.42
N LYS A 173 -14.27 -10.71 16.66
CA LYS A 173 -15.33 -11.65 17.03
C LYS A 173 -16.05 -11.22 18.30
N MET A 174 -15.31 -10.87 19.36
CA MET A 174 -15.86 -10.44 20.65
C MET A 174 -16.79 -9.24 20.50
N HIS A 175 -16.44 -8.30 19.60
CA HIS A 175 -17.23 -7.11 19.32
C HIS A 175 -18.18 -7.25 18.14
N LYS A 176 -18.34 -8.45 17.57
CA LYS A 176 -19.18 -8.75 16.40
C LYS A 176 -18.87 -7.82 15.21
N LEU A 177 -17.59 -7.58 14.95
CA LEU A 177 -17.10 -6.81 13.81
C LEU A 177 -16.83 -7.73 12.62
N HIS A 178 -17.05 -7.22 11.41
CA HIS A 178 -16.44 -7.80 10.22
C HIS A 178 -14.95 -7.44 10.18
N VAL A 179 -14.12 -8.30 9.60
CA VAL A 179 -12.70 -8.03 9.37
C VAL A 179 -12.43 -8.14 7.88
N ILE A 180 -11.88 -7.09 7.31
CA ILE A 180 -11.39 -7.06 5.94
C ILE A 180 -9.88 -7.06 6.02
N VAL A 181 -9.25 -8.15 5.56
CA VAL A 181 -7.80 -8.28 5.50
C VAL A 181 -7.37 -8.03 4.06
N ASP A 182 -6.73 -6.89 3.82
CA ASP A 182 -6.11 -6.56 2.54
C ASP A 182 -4.72 -7.20 2.49
N GLU A 183 -4.61 -8.26 1.68
CA GLU A 183 -3.40 -9.03 1.47
C GLU A 183 -2.76 -8.78 0.10
N ILE A 184 -3.00 -7.61 -0.51
CA ILE A 184 -2.52 -7.28 -1.86
C ILE A 184 -0.99 -7.41 -2.08
N TYR A 185 -0.19 -7.44 -1.00
CA TYR A 185 1.27 -7.63 -1.04
C TYR A 185 1.73 -9.04 -0.57
N MET A 186 0.84 -10.03 -0.52
CA MET A 186 1.14 -11.37 0.03
C MET A 186 2.32 -12.08 -0.64
N LEU A 187 2.54 -11.87 -1.95
CA LEU A 187 3.67 -12.46 -2.69
C LEU A 187 4.88 -11.52 -2.79
N SER A 188 4.82 -10.38 -2.11
CA SER A 188 5.86 -9.34 -2.09
C SER A 188 6.65 -9.33 -0.78
N VAL A 189 6.74 -10.48 -0.08
CA VAL A 189 7.61 -10.70 1.08
C VAL A 189 8.90 -11.34 0.59
N PHE A 190 10.03 -10.66 0.79
CA PHE A 190 11.28 -10.99 0.10
C PHE A 190 12.43 -11.40 1.00
N ASN A 191 12.27 -11.36 2.33
CA ASN A 191 13.23 -11.94 3.26
C ASN A 191 12.82 -13.37 3.62
N GLU A 192 13.76 -14.32 3.54
CA GLU A 192 13.49 -15.74 3.82
C GLU A 192 13.20 -16.02 5.29
N ALA A 193 13.71 -15.20 6.21
CA ALA A 193 13.42 -15.33 7.64
C ALA A 193 11.98 -14.90 8.00
N ASP A 194 11.36 -14.07 7.16
CA ASP A 194 10.02 -13.54 7.42
C ASP A 194 8.98 -14.42 6.72
N THR A 195 8.25 -15.22 7.50
CA THR A 195 7.20 -16.07 6.96
C THR A 195 5.87 -15.32 6.96
N PHE A 196 5.48 -14.79 5.81
CA PHE A 196 4.09 -14.35 5.62
C PHE A 196 3.15 -15.55 5.69
N ARG A 197 2.07 -15.41 6.46
CA ARG A 197 0.93 -16.32 6.44
C ARG A 197 -0.33 -15.53 6.14
N SER A 198 -1.01 -15.94 5.07
CA SER A 198 -2.35 -15.43 4.79
C SER A 198 -3.27 -15.77 5.94
N VAL A 199 -4.21 -14.88 6.26
CA VAL A 199 -5.27 -15.16 7.22
C VAL A 199 -6.04 -16.43 6.85
N LEU A 200 -6.19 -16.74 5.56
CA LEU A 200 -6.87 -17.95 5.09
C LEU A 200 -6.09 -19.25 5.34
N SER A 201 -4.79 -19.14 5.64
CA SER A 201 -3.95 -20.29 5.99
C SER A 201 -3.93 -20.62 7.48
N LEU A 202 -4.61 -19.83 8.31
CA LEU A 202 -4.66 -20.05 9.75
C LEU A 202 -5.63 -21.19 10.09
N ASP A 203 -5.18 -22.11 10.94
CA ASP A 203 -6.03 -23.16 11.49
C ASP A 203 -7.05 -22.55 12.46
N GLY A 204 -8.34 -22.68 12.14
CA GLY A 204 -9.43 -22.27 13.02
C GLY A 204 -9.60 -20.76 13.16
N LEU A 205 -9.96 -20.09 12.05
CA LEU A 205 -10.38 -18.68 12.07
C LEU A 205 -11.44 -18.44 13.16
N PRO A 206 -11.28 -17.40 14.02
CA PRO A 206 -12.23 -17.14 15.10
C PRO A 206 -13.68 -16.97 14.63
N ASP A 207 -13.90 -16.29 13.50
CA ASP A 207 -15.20 -16.11 12.86
C ASP A 207 -15.04 -16.05 11.33
N PRO A 208 -15.10 -17.20 10.62
CA PRO A 208 -14.94 -17.25 9.16
C PRO A 208 -16.04 -16.49 8.41
N GLN A 209 -17.26 -16.43 8.95
CA GLN A 209 -18.39 -15.72 8.33
C GLN A 209 -18.27 -14.20 8.39
N ARG A 210 -17.33 -13.68 9.20
CA ARG A 210 -17.04 -12.25 9.33
C ARG A 210 -15.62 -11.89 8.93
N THR A 211 -14.84 -12.84 8.43
CA THR A 211 -13.47 -12.60 7.97
C THR A 211 -13.46 -12.65 6.44
N HIS A 212 -13.02 -11.56 5.82
CA HIS A 212 -13.02 -11.34 4.39
C HIS A 212 -11.62 -10.95 3.94
N VAL A 213 -11.20 -11.42 2.78
CA VAL A 213 -9.85 -11.17 2.26
C VAL A 213 -9.93 -10.46 0.93
N MET A 214 -9.11 -9.44 0.77
CA MET A 214 -8.92 -8.73 -0.48
C MET A 214 -7.53 -9.04 -1.03
N TRP A 215 -7.45 -9.27 -2.34
CA TRP A 215 -6.20 -9.43 -3.06
C TRP A 215 -6.34 -8.93 -4.49
N GLY A 216 -5.22 -8.74 -5.20
CA GLY A 216 -5.25 -8.41 -6.62
C GLY A 216 -3.89 -8.44 -7.27
N VAL A 217 -3.88 -8.44 -8.60
CA VAL A 217 -2.65 -8.60 -9.42
C VAL A 217 -1.81 -7.33 -9.52
N SER A 218 -2.32 -6.20 -9.00
CA SER A 218 -1.70 -4.89 -9.19
C SER A 218 -0.30 -4.79 -8.60
N LYS A 219 -0.04 -5.51 -7.50
CA LYS A 219 1.23 -5.46 -6.78
C LYS A 219 2.05 -6.71 -7.04
N ASP A 220 1.57 -7.84 -6.54
CA ASP A 220 2.27 -9.12 -6.60
C ASP A 220 2.61 -9.59 -8.02
N PHE A 221 1.83 -9.16 -9.00
CA PHE A 221 2.08 -9.43 -10.42
C PHE A 221 2.42 -8.19 -11.25
N ALA A 222 2.64 -7.05 -10.60
CA ALA A 222 3.00 -5.79 -11.26
C ALA A 222 2.09 -5.40 -12.44
N MET A 223 0.81 -5.77 -12.37
CA MET A 223 -0.17 -5.58 -13.44
C MET A 223 -1.26 -4.60 -12.99
N ALA A 224 -0.85 -3.41 -12.54
CA ALA A 224 -1.77 -2.41 -12.00
C ALA A 224 -2.82 -1.97 -13.02
N GLY A 225 -2.47 -1.87 -14.30
CA GLY A 225 -3.37 -1.49 -15.38
C GLY A 225 -4.38 -2.57 -15.80
N MET A 226 -4.18 -3.84 -15.41
CA MET A 226 -5.09 -4.95 -15.74
C MET A 226 -6.40 -4.92 -14.94
N ARG A 227 -6.43 -4.15 -13.83
CA ARG A 227 -7.61 -3.93 -12.97
C ARG A 227 -8.28 -5.22 -12.48
N VAL A 228 -7.47 -6.23 -12.12
CA VAL A 228 -7.97 -7.49 -11.56
C VAL A 228 -7.77 -7.49 -10.04
N GLY A 229 -8.89 -7.50 -9.32
CA GLY A 229 -8.98 -7.64 -7.88
C GLY A 229 -9.97 -8.75 -7.50
N MET A 230 -9.81 -9.30 -6.31
CA MET A 230 -10.59 -10.40 -5.79
C MET A 230 -10.99 -10.12 -4.35
N VAL A 231 -12.23 -10.51 -4.01
CA VAL A 231 -12.69 -10.61 -2.63
C VAL A 231 -13.00 -12.07 -2.35
N TYR A 232 -12.42 -12.61 -1.29
CA TYR A 232 -12.76 -13.92 -0.75
C TYR A 232 -13.57 -13.76 0.53
N SER A 233 -14.66 -14.52 0.64
CA SER A 233 -15.52 -14.54 1.82
C SER A 233 -16.29 -15.86 1.89
N GLU A 234 -16.39 -16.44 3.08
CA GLU A 234 -17.28 -17.58 3.35
C GLU A 234 -18.74 -17.15 3.59
N ASN A 235 -18.97 -15.85 3.75
CA ASN A 235 -20.29 -15.28 3.92
C ASN A 235 -21.02 -15.21 2.58
N ARG A 236 -21.96 -16.14 2.37
CA ARG A 236 -22.69 -16.26 1.10
C ARG A 236 -23.57 -15.04 0.80
N ASP A 237 -24.14 -14.41 1.83
CA ASP A 237 -24.96 -13.21 1.65
C ASP A 237 -24.11 -12.05 1.13
N LEU A 238 -22.90 -11.87 1.68
CA LEU A 238 -21.94 -10.88 1.19
C LEU A 238 -21.51 -11.19 -0.25
N VAL A 239 -21.17 -12.45 -0.55
CA VAL A 239 -20.75 -12.86 -1.90
C VAL A 239 -21.87 -12.62 -2.91
N GLN A 240 -23.11 -12.98 -2.58
CA GLN A 240 -24.26 -12.75 -3.45
C GLN A 240 -24.51 -11.24 -3.65
N ALA A 241 -24.39 -10.43 -2.60
CA ALA A 241 -24.52 -8.98 -2.72
C ALA A 241 -23.44 -8.38 -3.63
N LEU A 242 -22.18 -8.81 -3.51
CA LEU A 242 -21.07 -8.36 -4.36
C LEU A 242 -21.26 -8.81 -5.82
N ASP A 243 -21.78 -10.02 -6.05
CA ASP A 243 -22.06 -10.54 -7.39
C ASP A 243 -23.07 -9.66 -8.15
N GLN A 244 -24.08 -9.13 -7.45
CA GLN A 244 -25.03 -8.17 -8.06
C GLN A 244 -24.36 -6.87 -8.52
N LEU A 245 -23.19 -6.53 -7.97
CA LEU A 245 -22.40 -5.36 -8.41
C LEU A 245 -21.42 -5.69 -9.53
N GLY A 246 -21.22 -6.97 -9.84
CA GLY A 246 -20.30 -7.43 -10.87
C GLY A 246 -20.61 -6.85 -12.25
N CYS A 247 -21.84 -6.41 -12.50
CA CYS A 247 -22.20 -5.71 -13.74
C CYS A 247 -21.52 -4.33 -13.90
N PHE A 248 -21.14 -3.68 -12.79
CA PHE A 248 -20.44 -2.38 -12.79
C PHE A 248 -18.92 -2.53 -12.68
N HIS A 249 -18.46 -3.62 -12.07
CA HIS A 249 -17.05 -3.78 -11.68
C HIS A 249 -16.41 -5.08 -12.19
N GLY A 250 -17.09 -5.77 -13.11
CA GLY A 250 -16.65 -7.05 -13.65
C GLY A 250 -15.35 -6.93 -14.44
N VAL A 251 -14.49 -7.92 -14.29
CA VAL A 251 -13.26 -8.04 -15.09
C VAL A 251 -13.65 -8.48 -16.51
N PRO A 252 -13.21 -7.80 -17.58
CA PRO A 252 -13.55 -8.20 -18.95
C PRO A 252 -13.09 -9.64 -19.28
N GLY A 253 -13.90 -10.37 -20.05
CA GLY A 253 -13.61 -11.76 -20.45
C GLY A 253 -12.19 -11.99 -21.01
N PRO A 254 -11.67 -11.14 -21.92
CA PRO A 254 -10.29 -11.25 -22.40
C PRO A 254 -9.24 -11.13 -21.29
N THR A 255 -9.43 -10.21 -20.34
CA THR A 255 -8.55 -10.05 -19.17
C THR A 255 -8.62 -11.28 -18.26
N GLN A 256 -9.82 -11.82 -18.03
CA GLN A 256 -9.97 -13.06 -17.26
C GLN A 256 -9.25 -14.24 -17.93
N TYR A 257 -9.36 -14.39 -19.25
CA TYR A 257 -8.66 -15.43 -20.01
C TYR A 257 -7.14 -15.31 -19.86
N LEU A 258 -6.60 -14.10 -20.03
CA LEU A 258 -5.18 -13.81 -19.87
C LEU A 258 -4.68 -14.16 -18.46
N MET A 259 -5.41 -13.74 -17.43
CA MET A 259 -5.05 -14.09 -16.05
C MET A 259 -5.15 -15.58 -15.79
N ALA A 260 -6.14 -16.27 -16.35
CA ALA A 260 -6.27 -17.71 -16.22
C ALA A 260 -5.07 -18.45 -16.86
N GLN A 261 -4.61 -18.03 -18.04
CA GLN A 261 -3.43 -18.63 -18.67
C GLN A 261 -2.16 -18.38 -17.84
N LEU A 262 -1.97 -17.14 -17.38
CA LEU A 262 -0.83 -16.78 -16.53
C LEU A 262 -0.80 -17.60 -15.23
N LEU A 263 -1.94 -17.71 -14.55
CA LEU A 263 -2.05 -18.40 -13.26
C LEU A 263 -2.00 -19.93 -13.37
N ARG A 264 -2.30 -20.50 -14.55
CA ARG A 264 -2.19 -21.95 -14.84
C ARG A 264 -0.76 -22.39 -15.06
N ASP A 265 0.13 -21.51 -15.50
CA ASP A 265 1.55 -21.80 -15.73
C ASP A 265 2.33 -21.85 -14.41
N ARG A 266 2.06 -22.90 -13.63
CA ARG A 266 2.65 -23.09 -12.29
C ARG A 266 4.17 -23.26 -12.34
N ASP A 267 4.69 -23.87 -13.38
CA ASP A 267 6.13 -24.08 -13.55
C ASP A 267 6.86 -22.75 -13.71
N TRP A 268 6.37 -21.87 -14.60
CA TRP A 268 6.91 -20.53 -14.76
C TRP A 268 6.76 -19.69 -13.48
N LEU A 269 5.60 -19.75 -12.82
CA LEU A 269 5.36 -19.00 -11.59
C LEU A 269 6.32 -19.40 -10.47
N ASN A 270 6.45 -20.70 -10.22
CA ASN A 270 7.19 -21.21 -9.07
C ASN A 270 8.70 -21.26 -9.32
N SER A 271 9.13 -21.45 -10.57
CA SER A 271 10.54 -21.66 -10.91
C SER A 271 11.21 -20.40 -11.47
N GLU A 272 10.44 -19.47 -12.05
CA GLU A 272 10.99 -18.25 -12.66
C GLU A 272 10.47 -16.98 -11.97
N PHE A 273 9.17 -16.70 -12.06
CA PHE A 273 8.63 -15.38 -11.70
C PHE A 273 8.74 -15.06 -10.21
N LEU A 274 8.19 -15.91 -9.34
CA LEU A 274 8.14 -15.61 -7.91
C LEU A 274 9.54 -15.62 -7.25
N PRO A 275 10.44 -16.57 -7.54
CA PRO A 275 11.82 -16.52 -7.04
C PRO A 275 12.56 -15.26 -7.49
N GLU A 276 12.51 -14.94 -8.78
CA GLU A 276 13.21 -13.77 -9.33
C GLU A 276 12.61 -12.46 -8.81
N ASN A 277 11.29 -12.38 -8.67
CA ASN A 277 10.63 -11.22 -8.07
C ASN A 277 11.10 -10.97 -6.64
N ARG A 278 11.16 -12.01 -5.79
CA ARG A 278 11.70 -11.89 -4.43
C ARG A 278 13.18 -11.51 -4.43
N HIS A 279 13.97 -12.11 -5.32
CA HIS A 279 15.40 -11.79 -5.45
C HIS A 279 15.60 -10.31 -5.79
N ARG A 280 14.96 -9.80 -6.85
CA ARG A 280 15.07 -8.40 -7.26
C ARG A 280 14.54 -7.42 -6.22
N LEU A 281 13.42 -7.76 -5.56
CA LEU A 281 12.90 -6.96 -4.45
C LEU A 281 13.93 -6.86 -3.31
N ARG A 282 14.54 -7.98 -2.93
CA ARG A 282 15.57 -8.02 -1.89
C ARG A 282 16.80 -7.20 -2.28
N GLU A 283 17.30 -7.33 -3.50
CA GLU A 283 18.45 -6.55 -3.97
C GLU A 283 18.17 -5.05 -3.99
N ALA A 284 17.03 -4.64 -4.56
CA ALA A 284 16.65 -3.23 -4.62
C ALA A 284 16.40 -2.63 -3.22
N HIS A 285 15.78 -3.40 -2.33
CA HIS A 285 15.62 -3.02 -0.93
C HIS A 285 16.97 -2.88 -0.22
N SER A 286 17.86 -3.87 -0.33
CA SER A 286 19.21 -3.84 0.26
C SER A 286 20.01 -2.62 -0.18
N PHE A 287 19.99 -2.33 -1.48
CA PHE A 287 20.61 -1.12 -2.02
C PHE A 287 20.04 0.15 -1.37
N MET A 288 18.71 0.29 -1.33
CA MET A 288 18.06 1.48 -0.78
C MET A 288 18.35 1.67 0.72
N ILE A 289 18.32 0.60 1.52
CA ILE A 289 18.62 0.69 2.95
C ILE A 289 20.09 0.99 3.23
N GLU A 290 21.02 0.51 2.38
CA GLU A 290 22.44 0.85 2.49
C GLU A 290 22.68 2.34 2.23
N GLU A 291 22.04 2.89 1.22
CA GLU A 291 22.08 4.32 0.96
C GLU A 291 21.48 5.12 2.14
N LEU A 292 20.28 4.76 2.63
CA LEU A 292 19.69 5.43 3.79
C LEU A 292 20.58 5.36 5.04
N LYS A 293 21.28 4.24 5.28
CA LYS A 293 22.25 4.08 6.37
C LYS A 293 23.46 5.02 6.22
N LYS A 294 24.02 5.15 5.00
CA LYS A 294 25.14 6.09 4.73
C LYS A 294 24.75 7.53 5.04
N LEU A 295 23.46 7.84 4.97
CA LEU A 295 22.88 9.16 5.18
C LEU A 295 22.38 9.38 6.62
N ASP A 296 22.55 8.36 7.46
CA ASP A 296 22.06 8.36 8.84
C ASP A 296 20.54 8.63 8.91
N ILE A 297 19.78 8.24 7.87
CA ILE A 297 18.33 8.40 7.84
C ILE A 297 17.71 7.18 8.52
N PRO A 298 17.02 7.32 9.67
CA PRO A 298 16.34 6.19 10.30
C PRO A 298 15.17 5.71 9.42
N PHE A 299 14.89 4.42 9.44
CA PHE A 299 13.76 3.82 8.72
C PHE A 299 13.30 2.54 9.42
N LEU A 300 12.09 2.08 9.09
CA LEU A 300 11.61 0.78 9.55
C LEU A 300 12.23 -0.34 8.72
N HIS A 301 13.05 -1.18 9.37
CA HIS A 301 13.62 -2.36 8.73
C HIS A 301 12.56 -3.46 8.61
N ARG A 302 11.95 -3.55 7.43
CA ARG A 302 10.86 -4.48 7.09
C ARG A 302 11.09 -5.09 5.72
N SER A 303 10.45 -6.22 5.44
CA SER A 303 10.81 -7.12 4.34
C SER A 303 9.65 -7.42 3.38
N ALA A 304 8.63 -6.58 3.38
CA ALA A 304 7.47 -6.76 2.53
C ALA A 304 7.03 -5.46 1.83
N GLY A 305 6.47 -5.62 0.64
CA GLY A 305 5.99 -4.52 -0.20
C GLY A 305 7.09 -3.90 -1.06
N PHE A 306 6.85 -2.68 -1.54
CA PHE A 306 7.69 -1.98 -2.53
C PHE A 306 8.36 -0.73 -1.97
N PHE A 307 8.31 -0.57 -0.65
CA PHE A 307 8.57 0.70 -0.01
C PHE A 307 9.32 0.56 1.30
N ILE A 308 9.98 1.66 1.66
CA ILE A 308 10.59 1.89 2.96
C ILE A 308 9.90 3.07 3.62
N TRP A 309 9.62 2.93 4.91
CA TRP A 309 9.07 4.00 5.75
C TRP A 309 10.22 4.68 6.49
N ALA A 310 10.62 5.86 6.00
CA ALA A 310 11.80 6.59 6.46
C ALA A 310 11.43 7.80 7.33
N ASP A 311 12.24 8.08 8.34
CA ASP A 311 12.11 9.21 9.25
C ASP A 311 13.02 10.36 8.79
N LEU A 312 12.40 11.36 8.16
CA LEU A 312 13.02 12.62 7.77
C LEU A 312 12.72 13.74 8.77
N SER A 313 12.21 13.43 9.98
CA SER A 313 11.86 14.44 10.99
C SER A 313 13.05 15.30 11.42
N LYS A 314 14.29 14.79 11.27
CA LYS A 314 15.53 15.55 11.54
C LYS A 314 15.76 16.72 10.57
N TYR A 315 15.07 16.73 9.44
CA TYR A 315 15.18 17.76 8.40
C TYR A 315 14.01 18.75 8.41
N LEU A 316 13.08 18.60 9.35
CA LEU A 316 12.04 19.58 9.59
C LEU A 316 12.56 20.65 10.55
N LYS A 317 12.28 21.94 10.27
CA LYS A 317 12.64 23.02 11.20
C LYS A 317 11.89 22.87 12.53
N GLU A 318 10.62 22.48 12.41
CA GLU A 318 9.75 22.12 13.52
C GLU A 318 9.03 20.81 13.17
N LYS A 319 8.79 19.95 14.15
CA LYS A 319 8.06 18.69 13.95
C LYS A 319 6.56 18.94 13.79
N THR A 320 6.19 19.56 12.67
CA THR A 320 4.81 19.90 12.29
C THR A 320 4.49 19.35 10.90
N PHE A 321 3.20 19.11 10.63
CA PHE A 321 2.75 18.69 9.30
C PHE A 321 2.94 19.79 8.23
N ALA A 322 2.96 21.06 8.63
CA ALA A 322 3.25 22.17 7.72
C ALA A 322 4.68 22.09 7.18
N GLU A 323 5.65 21.83 8.06
CA GLU A 323 7.05 21.61 7.68
C GLU A 323 7.21 20.31 6.87
N GLU A 324 6.51 19.23 7.22
CA GLU A 324 6.51 18.00 6.42
C GLU A 324 6.03 18.25 4.98
N LEU A 325 4.93 18.98 4.81
CA LEU A 325 4.38 19.32 3.51
C LEU A 325 5.32 20.27 2.73
N SER A 326 5.98 21.20 3.43
CA SER A 326 7.01 22.08 2.85
C SER A 326 8.19 21.26 2.31
N LEU A 327 8.69 20.30 3.08
CA LEU A 327 9.75 19.39 2.67
C LEU A 327 9.31 18.51 1.49
N TRP A 328 8.08 17.99 1.52
CA TRP A 328 7.52 17.23 0.39
C TRP A 328 7.46 18.06 -0.91
N ARG A 329 6.98 19.31 -0.84
CA ARG A 329 6.98 20.24 -1.98
C ARG A 329 8.39 20.57 -2.45
N CYS A 330 9.35 20.66 -1.54
CA CYS A 330 10.76 20.84 -1.87
C CYS A 330 11.27 19.69 -2.75
N PHE A 331 11.02 18.43 -2.39
CA PHE A 331 11.38 17.29 -3.23
C PHE A 331 10.73 17.37 -4.62
N LEU A 332 9.43 17.66 -4.65
CA LEU A 332 8.68 17.72 -5.90
C LEU A 332 9.19 18.84 -6.83
N LYS A 333 9.49 20.02 -6.27
CA LYS A 333 10.14 21.15 -6.97
C LYS A 333 11.46 20.73 -7.59
N HIS A 334 12.25 19.94 -6.86
CA HIS A 334 13.52 19.40 -7.31
C HIS A 334 13.40 18.10 -8.10
N LYS A 335 12.21 17.75 -8.60
CA LYS A 335 11.98 16.63 -9.52
C LYS A 335 12.07 15.24 -8.88
N VAL A 336 11.78 15.12 -7.59
CA VAL A 336 11.58 13.82 -6.94
C VAL A 336 10.21 13.78 -6.28
N LEU A 337 9.39 12.82 -6.68
CA LEU A 337 8.12 12.55 -6.02
C LEU A 337 8.32 11.48 -4.94
N LEU A 338 8.09 11.86 -3.68
CA LEU A 338 7.91 10.95 -2.53
C LEU A 338 6.47 11.02 -2.01
N SER A 339 6.12 10.19 -1.04
CA SER A 339 4.83 10.30 -0.34
C SER A 339 5.06 10.61 1.14
N CYS A 340 4.57 11.76 1.61
CA CYS A 340 4.71 12.17 3.01
C CYS A 340 3.69 11.49 3.94
N GLY A 341 4.01 11.44 5.23
CA GLY A 341 3.26 10.73 6.26
C GLY A 341 1.84 11.24 6.46
N GLN A 342 1.64 12.55 6.32
CA GLN A 342 0.33 13.19 6.35
C GLN A 342 -0.63 12.58 5.33
N ALA A 343 -0.13 12.18 4.15
CA ALA A 343 -0.95 11.55 3.10
C ALA A 343 -1.40 10.12 3.46
N PHE A 344 -0.85 9.52 4.51
CA PHE A 344 -1.22 8.19 5.04
C PHE A 344 -1.90 8.29 6.42
N SER A 345 -2.32 9.49 6.85
CA SER A 345 -2.86 9.72 8.20
C SER A 345 -1.89 9.32 9.32
N CYS A 346 -0.57 9.46 9.08
CA CYS A 346 0.43 9.29 10.13
C CYS A 346 0.22 10.33 11.24
N VAL A 347 0.28 9.91 12.50
CA VAL A 347 0.12 10.80 13.66
C VAL A 347 1.38 11.61 13.99
N SER A 348 2.53 11.18 13.47
CA SER A 348 3.82 11.83 13.70
C SER A 348 4.34 12.45 12.40
N PRO A 349 4.65 13.75 12.37
CA PRO A 349 5.22 14.40 11.19
C PRO A 349 6.68 13.99 10.96
N GLY A 350 7.10 14.04 9.71
CA GLY A 350 8.45 13.77 9.24
C GLY A 350 8.65 12.38 8.66
N TRP A 351 7.62 11.54 8.59
CA TRP A 351 7.73 10.21 7.98
C TRP A 351 7.43 10.26 6.48
N PHE A 352 8.16 9.49 5.68
CA PHE A 352 7.98 9.42 4.24
C PHE A 352 8.04 7.98 3.74
N ARG A 353 7.16 7.64 2.79
CA ARG A 353 7.25 6.41 2.02
C ARG A 353 8.12 6.64 0.79
N ILE A 354 9.16 5.82 0.66
CA ILE A 354 10.08 5.81 -0.49
C ILE A 354 9.90 4.47 -1.22
N ILE A 355 9.54 4.52 -2.50
CA ILE A 355 9.43 3.33 -3.35
C ILE A 355 10.82 2.93 -3.86
N PHE A 356 11.18 1.66 -3.74
CA PHE A 356 12.48 1.14 -4.20
C PHE A 356 12.40 0.26 -5.46
N THR A 357 11.19 -0.01 -5.98
CA THR A 357 10.96 -0.95 -7.08
C THR A 357 11.03 -0.31 -8.47
N ASP A 358 12.12 0.40 -8.75
CA ASP A 358 12.45 0.99 -10.05
C ASP A 358 13.88 0.61 -10.47
N ARG A 359 14.29 0.99 -11.68
CA ARG A 359 15.64 0.73 -12.19
C ARG A 359 16.69 1.40 -11.29
N LEU A 360 17.81 0.71 -11.04
CA LEU A 360 18.86 1.16 -10.14
C LEU A 360 19.35 2.60 -10.41
N HIS A 361 19.56 2.96 -11.68
CA HIS A 361 20.00 4.32 -12.04
C HIS A 361 18.96 5.40 -11.65
N LYS A 362 17.66 5.10 -11.71
CA LYS A 362 16.60 6.05 -11.28
C LYS A 362 16.56 6.18 -9.76
N LEU A 363 16.78 5.07 -9.04
CA LEU A 363 16.91 5.11 -7.58
C LEU A 363 18.11 5.96 -7.17
N GLN A 364 19.27 5.75 -7.79
CA GLN A 364 20.48 6.55 -7.55
C GLN A 364 20.26 8.03 -7.85
N LEU A 365 19.67 8.36 -9.00
CA LEU A 365 19.40 9.74 -9.38
C LEU A 365 18.40 10.41 -8.42
N GLY A 366 17.30 9.71 -8.09
CA GLY A 366 16.30 10.20 -7.14
C GLY A 366 16.89 10.46 -5.76
N LEU A 367 17.68 9.52 -5.22
CA LEU A 367 18.38 9.69 -3.96
C LEU A 367 19.38 10.85 -4.00
N THR A 368 20.19 10.95 -5.05
CA THR A 368 21.18 12.03 -5.20
C THR A 368 20.50 13.40 -5.15
N ILE A 369 19.38 13.55 -5.85
CA ILE A 369 18.60 14.80 -5.84
C ILE A 369 17.99 15.06 -4.46
N THR A 370 17.35 14.06 -3.86
CA THR A 370 16.81 14.14 -2.49
C THR A 370 17.89 14.61 -1.51
N LEU A 371 19.13 14.12 -1.68
CA LEU A 371 20.26 14.46 -0.83
C LEU A 371 20.76 15.89 -0.96
N ILE A 372 20.96 16.37 -2.18
CA ILE A 372 21.41 17.75 -2.42
C ILE A 372 20.47 18.74 -1.70
N HIS A 373 19.17 18.45 -1.66
CA HIS A 373 18.17 19.37 -1.12
C HIS A 373 17.81 19.13 0.35
N ILE A 374 18.33 18.08 0.96
CA ILE A 374 18.25 17.83 2.40
C ILE A 374 19.54 18.30 3.12
N SER A 375 20.71 18.13 2.48
CA SER A 375 22.02 18.44 3.06
C SER A 375 22.42 19.91 2.92
N VAL A 376 21.77 20.67 2.03
CA VAL A 376 21.94 22.11 1.94
C VAL A 376 20.81 22.76 2.74
N PRO A 377 21.08 23.42 3.88
CA PRO A 377 20.07 24.26 4.49
C PRO A 377 19.78 25.36 3.48
N VAL A 378 18.63 25.27 2.81
CA VAL A 378 18.16 26.31 1.91
C VAL A 378 17.85 27.54 2.77
N PHE A 379 18.88 28.32 3.05
CA PHE A 379 18.77 29.76 3.03
C PHE A 379 18.47 30.13 1.58
N LEU A 380 17.20 30.43 1.31
CA LEU A 380 16.68 31.54 0.51
C LEU A 380 15.18 31.34 0.26
#